data_AF-A0A3D9ZZP0-F1
#
_entry.id   AF-A0A3D9ZZP0-F1
#
_cell.length_a   1.000
_cell.length_b   1.000
_cell.length_c   1.000
_cell.angle_alpha   90.00
_cell.angle_beta   90.00
_cell.angle_gamma   90.00
#
_symmetry.space_group_name_H-M   'P 1'
#
loop_
_entity.id
_entity.type
_entity.pdbx_description
1 polymer ?
#
loop_
_entity_poly.entity_id
_entity_poly.type
_entity_poly.pdbx_seq_one_letter_code
_entity_poly.pdbx_strand_id
1 'polypeptide(L)'
;MMNDTVFYHSGPILTGRVVRLMPGYAREMKVGQPVLVAVVTAATVGRLIGRALLSLLQAGTRAGAPRRFKDLRKAPEFLVTPLRLRDSAGRLCEVEIHGHLPQSALEPSDHIQVTVIRPKDRATPPKVERIVNITTGQLLRPRIPTLWSHIGPALLLQATLGLTLLGAVFAAWTAAR
;
A
#
# COMPACT_ATOMS: atom_id res chain seq x y z
N MET A 1 32.05 3.71 17.40
CA MET A 1 30.85 3.30 16.62
C MET A 1 31.22 2.04 15.87
N MET A 2 30.76 0.87 16.30
CA MET A 2 31.01 -0.38 15.58
C MET A 2 30.22 -0.32 14.27
N ASN A 3 30.92 -0.43 13.13
CA ASN A 3 30.31 -0.66 11.83
C ASN A 3 29.68 -2.05 11.85
N ASP A 4 28.46 -2.14 12.38
CA ASP A 4 27.68 -3.37 12.33
C ASP A 4 27.40 -3.67 10.85
N THR A 5 28.17 -4.59 10.31
CA THR A 5 28.02 -5.03 8.93
C THR A 5 26.72 -5.81 8.84
N VAL A 6 25.76 -5.28 8.09
CA VAL A 6 24.44 -5.89 7.92
C VAL A 6 24.53 -6.99 6.86
N PHE A 7 24.06 -8.19 7.21
CA PHE A 7 24.04 -9.35 6.31
C PHE A 7 22.64 -9.64 5.80
N TYR A 8 22.50 -9.89 4.51
CA TYR A 8 21.24 -10.34 3.93
C TYR A 8 21.22 -11.86 3.77
N HIS A 9 20.32 -12.51 4.50
CA HIS A 9 20.18 -13.97 4.49
C HIS A 9 19.79 -14.50 3.10
N SER A 10 20.42 -15.60 2.67
CA SER A 10 20.26 -16.23 1.34
C SER A 10 18.96 -16.99 1.13
N GLY A 11 18.40 -17.54 2.20
CA GLY A 11 17.18 -18.35 2.16
C GLY A 11 15.87 -17.55 2.30
N PRO A 12 14.72 -18.18 2.01
CA PRO A 12 13.39 -17.59 2.15
C PRO A 12 12.91 -17.48 3.60
N ILE A 13 13.57 -18.19 4.53
CA ILE A 13 13.23 -18.21 5.95
C ILE A 13 14.46 -17.76 6.73
N LEU A 14 14.27 -16.77 7.60
CA LEU A 14 15.27 -16.27 8.54
C LEU A 14 14.73 -16.48 9.95
N THR A 15 15.49 -17.18 10.79
CA THR A 15 15.15 -17.36 12.22
C THR A 15 16.19 -16.64 13.07
N GLY A 16 15.75 -15.89 14.07
CA GLY A 16 16.66 -15.09 14.87
C GLY A 16 16.00 -14.37 16.02
N ARG A 17 16.79 -13.62 16.79
CA ARG A 17 16.30 -12.76 17.86
C ARG A 17 16.10 -11.34 17.39
N VAL A 18 15.02 -10.70 17.80
CA VAL A 18 14.78 -9.27 17.57
C VAL A 18 15.83 -8.47 18.31
N VAL A 19 16.59 -7.65 17.58
CA VAL A 19 17.50 -6.68 18.18
C VAL A 19 16.74 -5.39 18.45
N ARG A 20 16.08 -4.86 17.42
CA ARG A 20 15.33 -3.61 17.50
C ARG A 20 14.43 -3.40 16.28
N LEU A 21 13.27 -2.77 16.49
CA LEU A 21 12.50 -2.10 15.44
C LEU A 21 13.04 -0.67 15.23
N MET A 22 13.39 -0.34 13.99
CA MET A 22 13.81 1.00 13.62
C MET A 22 12.59 1.91 13.34
N PRO A 23 12.74 3.24 13.44
CA PRO A 23 11.68 4.15 13.03
C PRO A 23 11.22 3.86 11.60
N GLY A 24 9.91 3.77 11.41
CA GLY A 24 9.34 3.56 10.08
C GLY A 24 9.49 4.80 9.22
N TYR A 25 9.72 4.59 7.92
CA TYR A 25 9.76 5.65 6.91
C TYR A 25 8.69 5.42 5.85
N ALA A 26 8.23 6.49 5.19
CA ALA A 26 7.26 6.40 4.12
C ALA A 26 7.95 6.04 2.80
N ARG A 27 7.43 5.05 2.08
CA ARG A 27 7.89 4.69 0.73
C ARG A 27 6.74 4.83 -0.26
N GLU A 28 7.02 5.46 -1.40
CA GLU A 28 6.04 5.62 -2.48
C GLU A 28 5.84 4.30 -3.24
N MET A 29 4.59 3.92 -3.47
CA MET A 29 4.25 2.85 -4.40
C MET A 29 4.40 3.32 -5.84
N LYS A 30 5.10 2.56 -6.68
CA LYS A 30 5.07 2.81 -8.13
C LYS A 30 3.68 2.49 -8.68
N VAL A 31 2.88 3.52 -8.91
CA VAL A 31 1.60 3.40 -9.63
C VAL A 31 1.87 3.56 -11.11
N GLY A 32 1.34 2.66 -11.93
CA GLY A 32 1.36 2.84 -13.38
C GLY A 32 0.58 4.11 -13.74
N GLN A 33 1.29 5.11 -14.24
CA GLN A 33 0.72 6.37 -14.73
C GLN A 33 -0.55 6.19 -15.61
N PRO A 34 -0.66 5.19 -16.53
CA PRO A 34 -1.88 5.00 -17.30
C PRO A 34 -3.10 4.61 -16.46
N VAL A 35 -2.92 3.82 -15.39
CA VAL A 35 -4.01 3.40 -14.50
C VAL A 35 -4.55 4.61 -13.74
N LEU A 36 -3.66 5.47 -13.25
CA LEU A 36 -4.04 6.69 -12.55
C LEU A 36 -4.82 7.63 -13.48
N VAL A 37 -4.35 7.82 -14.71
CA VAL A 37 -5.03 8.64 -15.73
C VAL A 37 -6.42 8.09 -16.02
N ALA A 38 -6.57 6.78 -16.22
CA ALA A 38 -7.85 6.16 -16.53
C ALA A 38 -8.88 6.38 -15.40
N VAL A 39 -8.50 6.09 -14.15
CA VAL A 39 -9.38 6.21 -12.98
C VAL A 39 -9.80 7.67 -12.77
N VAL A 40 -8.86 8.60 -12.85
CA VAL A 40 -9.14 10.03 -12.65
C VAL A 40 -10.03 10.58 -13.76
N THR A 41 -9.81 10.18 -15.00
CA THR A 41 -10.64 10.61 -16.14
C THR A 41 -12.08 10.11 -15.97
N ALA A 42 -12.26 8.81 -15.68
CA ALA A 42 -13.57 8.22 -15.46
C ALA A 42 -14.32 8.88 -14.27
N ALA A 43 -13.63 9.11 -13.16
CA ALA A 43 -14.21 9.77 -11.99
C ALA A 43 -14.60 11.23 -12.26
N THR A 44 -13.81 11.94 -13.09
CA THR A 44 -14.11 13.33 -13.48
C THR A 44 -15.37 13.40 -14.33
N VAL A 45 -15.52 12.49 -15.29
CA VAL A 45 -16.74 12.37 -16.12
C VAL A 45 -17.96 12.04 -15.25
N GLY A 46 -17.86 11.03 -14.38
CA GLY A 46 -18.94 10.66 -13.47
C GLY A 46 -19.36 11.82 -12.55
N ARG A 47 -18.40 12.62 -12.06
CA ARG A 47 -18.68 13.79 -11.21
C ARG A 47 -19.34 14.93 -11.97
N LEU A 48 -18.94 15.19 -13.22
CA LEU A 48 -19.55 16.22 -14.06
C LEU A 48 -21.00 15.87 -14.40
N ILE A 49 -21.27 14.60 -14.74
CA ILE A 49 -22.62 14.13 -15.04
C ILE A 49 -23.48 14.14 -13.78
N GLY A 50 -22.96 13.65 -12.65
CA GLY A 50 -23.68 13.70 -11.37
C GLY A 50 -24.04 15.14 -10.99
N ARG A 51 -23.14 16.10 -11.19
CA ARG A 51 -23.43 17.54 -10.99
C ARG A 51 -24.45 18.08 -11.97
N ALA A 52 -24.39 17.68 -13.24
CA ALA A 52 -25.38 18.08 -14.25
C ALA A 52 -26.78 17.54 -13.90
N LEU A 53 -26.90 16.26 -13.54
CA LEU A 53 -28.16 15.67 -13.08
C LEU A 53 -28.70 16.36 -11.82
N LEU A 54 -27.85 16.57 -10.81
CA LEU A 54 -28.26 17.26 -9.59
C LEU A 54 -28.61 18.74 -9.84
N SER A 55 -27.98 19.40 -10.81
CA SER A 55 -28.32 20.77 -11.19
C SER A 55 -29.67 20.86 -11.90
N LEU A 56 -30.07 19.82 -12.63
CA LEU A 56 -31.39 19.70 -13.25
C LEU A 56 -32.50 19.37 -12.24
N LEU A 57 -32.16 18.76 -11.10
CA LEU A 57 -33.12 18.32 -10.09
C LEU A 57 -33.41 19.35 -8.97
N GLN A 58 -32.67 20.47 -8.92
CA GLN A 58 -32.71 21.56 -7.93
C GLN A 58 -32.74 21.19 -6.43
N ALA A 59 -31.77 21.80 -5.71
CA ALA A 59 -31.67 22.02 -4.27
C ALA A 59 -31.21 20.87 -3.36
N GLY A 60 -30.05 21.09 -2.72
CA GLY A 60 -29.93 20.74 -1.31
C GLY A 60 -28.91 19.69 -0.88
N THR A 61 -27.74 19.54 -1.50
CA THR A 61 -26.60 18.94 -0.78
C THR A 61 -25.30 19.67 -1.09
N ARG A 62 -24.73 20.32 -0.07
CA ARG A 62 -23.31 20.71 -0.05
C ARG A 62 -22.48 19.42 0.00
N ALA A 63 -22.23 18.82 -1.17
CA ALA A 63 -21.27 17.74 -1.30
C ALA A 63 -19.89 18.27 -0.90
N GLY A 64 -19.31 17.65 0.13
CA GLY A 64 -18.09 18.08 0.81
C GLY A 64 -16.91 18.43 -0.11
N ALA A 65 -16.01 19.25 0.44
CA ALA A 65 -14.88 19.86 -0.26
C ALA A 65 -14.12 18.86 -1.15
N PRO A 66 -13.78 19.25 -2.40
CA PRO A 66 -13.04 18.37 -3.31
C PRO A 66 -11.66 18.03 -2.73
N ARG A 67 -11.30 16.73 -2.69
CA ARG A 67 -9.89 16.33 -2.60
C ARG A 67 -9.16 16.87 -3.82
N ARG A 68 -8.03 17.54 -3.59
CA ARG A 68 -7.31 18.28 -4.64
C ARG A 68 -6.63 17.26 -5.54
N PHE A 69 -6.62 17.52 -6.85
CA PHE A 69 -5.88 16.72 -7.85
C PHE A 69 -4.40 16.51 -7.49
N LYS A 70 -3.84 17.44 -6.71
CA LYS A 70 -2.47 17.36 -6.17
C LYS A 70 -2.31 16.22 -5.15
N ASP A 71 -3.36 15.87 -4.41
CA ASP A 71 -3.35 14.80 -3.41
C ASP A 71 -3.43 13.42 -4.07
N LEU A 72 -4.05 13.31 -5.25
CA LEU A 72 -4.15 12.08 -6.05
C LEU A 72 -2.92 11.80 -6.91
N ARG A 73 -2.10 12.82 -7.19
CA ARG A 73 -0.82 12.66 -7.89
C ARG A 73 0.28 12.12 -6.98
N LYS A 74 0.15 12.33 -5.67
CA LYS A 74 1.07 11.73 -4.71
C LYS A 74 0.81 10.23 -4.73
N ALA A 75 1.84 9.45 -5.06
CA ALA A 75 1.71 8.02 -5.06
C ALA A 75 1.33 7.51 -3.66
N PRO A 76 0.61 6.38 -3.53
CA PRO A 76 0.30 5.79 -2.24
C PRO A 76 1.59 5.62 -1.44
N GLU A 77 1.71 6.33 -0.33
CA GLU A 77 2.77 6.10 0.63
C GLU A 77 2.37 4.93 1.52
N PHE A 78 3.30 3.99 1.71
CA PHE A 78 3.15 2.94 2.71
C PHE A 78 4.30 3.03 3.71
N LEU A 79 3.98 2.68 4.96
CA LEU A 79 4.97 2.63 6.02
C LEU A 79 5.90 1.43 5.78
N VAL A 80 7.20 1.68 5.82
CA VAL A 80 8.24 0.65 5.85
C VAL A 80 8.95 0.73 7.18
N THR A 81 8.95 -0.36 7.93
CA THR A 81 9.60 -0.46 9.23
C THR A 81 10.78 -1.42 9.13
N PRO A 82 12.04 -0.93 9.19
CA PRO A 82 13.19 -1.81 9.23
C PRO A 82 13.25 -2.57 10.55
N LEU A 83 13.48 -3.87 10.45
CA LEU A 83 13.61 -4.79 11.56
C LEU A 83 15.01 -5.38 11.55
N ARG A 84 15.74 -5.19 12.65
CA ARG A 84 17.07 -5.78 12.84
C ARG A 84 16.96 -7.05 13.67
N LEU A 85 17.53 -8.11 13.14
CA LEU A 85 17.51 -9.45 13.69
C LEU A 85 18.92 -9.96 13.88
N ARG A 86 19.14 -10.78 14.89
CA ARG A 86 20.37 -11.52 15.07
C ARG A 86 20.11 -12.99 14.75
N ASP A 87 20.75 -13.50 13.71
CA ASP A 87 20.59 -14.90 13.31
C ASP A 87 21.24 -15.86 14.33
N SER A 88 21.07 -17.16 14.12
CA SER A 88 21.67 -18.21 14.97
C SER A 88 23.21 -18.20 14.95
N ALA A 89 23.83 -17.62 13.92
CA ALA A 89 25.27 -17.43 13.81
C ALA A 89 25.75 -16.11 14.45
N GLY A 90 24.86 -15.37 15.11
CA GLY A 90 25.19 -14.09 15.75
C GLY A 90 25.32 -12.91 14.79
N ARG A 91 25.03 -13.08 13.50
CA ARG A 91 25.11 -12.03 12.48
C ARG A 91 23.90 -11.12 12.55
N LEU A 92 24.13 -9.82 12.33
CA LEU A 92 23.06 -8.84 12.23
C LEU A 92 22.47 -8.89 10.82
N CYS A 93 21.17 -9.18 10.75
CA CYS A 93 20.39 -9.17 9.51
C CYS A 93 19.33 -8.07 9.57
N GLU A 94 19.16 -7.34 8.48
CA GLU A 94 18.10 -6.34 8.36
C GLU A 94 17.06 -6.82 7.34
N VAL A 95 15.79 -6.69 7.72
CA VAL A 95 14.63 -7.02 6.90
C VAL A 95 13.62 -5.88 6.98
N GLU A 96 12.83 -5.68 5.92
CA GLU A 96 11.84 -4.61 5.89
C GLU A 96 10.42 -5.13 6.08
N ILE A 97 9.73 -4.64 7.11
CA ILE A 97 8.30 -4.85 7.27
C ILE A 97 7.57 -3.82 6.42
N HIS A 98 6.82 -4.27 5.41
CA HIS A 98 6.05 -3.38 4.55
C HIS A 98 4.60 -3.34 5.02
N GLY A 99 4.10 -2.14 5.28
CA GLY A 99 2.76 -1.90 5.76
C GLY A 99 2.69 -1.76 7.28
N HIS A 100 1.49 -1.95 7.83
CA HIS A 100 1.26 -1.72 9.25
C HIS A 100 1.44 -3.01 10.06
N LEU A 101 2.17 -2.90 11.18
CA LEU A 101 2.32 -3.93 12.18
C LEU A 101 2.15 -3.28 13.57
N PRO A 102 1.40 -3.89 14.50
CA PRO A 102 1.32 -3.37 15.87
C PRO A 102 2.72 -3.33 16.50
N GLN A 103 3.11 -2.19 17.07
CA GLN A 103 4.45 -2.01 17.64
C GLN A 103 4.71 -2.94 18.84
N SER A 104 3.67 -3.25 19.61
CA SER A 104 3.72 -4.19 20.74
C SER A 104 3.79 -5.67 20.33
N ALA A 105 3.74 -5.98 19.03
CA ALA A 105 3.77 -7.37 18.56
C ALA A 105 5.20 -7.95 18.47
N LEU A 106 6.22 -7.10 18.54
CA LEU A 106 7.63 -7.47 18.47
C LEU A 106 8.42 -6.71 19.52
N GLU A 107 8.87 -7.42 20.55
CA GLU A 107 9.73 -6.86 21.58
C GLU A 107 11.21 -7.22 21.35
N PRO A 108 12.16 -6.37 21.78
CA PRO A 108 13.57 -6.75 21.80
C PRO A 108 13.79 -8.07 22.53
N SER A 109 14.65 -8.93 21.98
CA SER A 109 14.95 -10.29 22.43
C SER A 109 13.93 -11.37 22.08
N ASP A 110 12.79 -11.02 21.46
CA ASP A 110 11.85 -12.03 20.96
C ASP A 110 12.52 -12.95 19.94
N HIS A 111 12.26 -14.25 20.05
CA HIS A 111 12.69 -15.22 19.06
C HIS A 111 11.63 -15.32 17.99
N ILE A 112 12.01 -15.03 16.74
CA ILE A 112 11.08 -14.98 15.63
C ILE A 112 11.59 -15.78 14.44
N GLN A 113 10.65 -16.30 13.67
CA GLN A 113 10.88 -16.82 12.34
C GLN A 113 10.19 -15.91 11.32
N VAL A 114 10.94 -15.48 10.33
CA VAL A 114 10.50 -14.54 9.31
C VAL A 114 10.59 -15.20 7.95
N THR A 115 9.49 -15.18 7.21
CA THR A 115 9.48 -15.51 5.79
C THR A 115 9.71 -14.23 5.00
N VAL A 116 10.70 -14.25 4.11
CA VAL A 116 11.14 -13.08 3.35
C VAL A 116 11.04 -13.30 1.84
N ILE A 117 10.70 -12.22 1.14
CA ILE A 117 10.72 -12.12 -0.31
C ILE A 117 11.90 -11.22 -0.68
N ARG A 118 12.83 -11.75 -1.49
CA ARG A 118 13.96 -10.98 -1.99
C ARG A 118 13.55 -10.08 -3.16
N PRO A 119 13.82 -8.75 -3.09
CA PRO A 119 13.67 -7.86 -4.23
C PRO A 119 14.61 -8.26 -5.38
N LYS A 120 14.26 -7.83 -6.60
CA LYS A 120 15.12 -8.00 -7.79
C LYS A 120 16.47 -7.29 -7.63
N ASP A 121 16.47 -6.16 -6.92
CA ASP A 121 17.68 -5.43 -6.56
C ASP A 121 18.32 -6.03 -5.30
N ARG A 122 19.60 -6.42 -5.41
CA ARG A 122 20.38 -7.03 -4.33
C ARG A 122 20.84 -6.04 -3.27
N ALA A 123 20.83 -4.74 -3.56
CA ALA A 123 21.17 -3.70 -2.58
C ALA A 123 20.00 -3.38 -1.63
N THR A 124 18.77 -3.77 -2.01
CA THR A 124 17.58 -3.53 -1.20
C THR A 124 17.40 -4.62 -0.14
N PRO A 125 17.09 -4.28 1.12
CA PRO A 125 16.78 -5.27 2.15
C PRO A 125 15.64 -6.20 1.74
N PRO A 126 15.67 -7.48 2.17
CA PRO A 126 14.59 -8.42 1.91
C PRO A 126 13.30 -7.98 2.62
N LYS A 127 12.18 -8.14 1.92
CA LYS A 127 10.85 -7.78 2.40
C LYS A 127 10.26 -8.89 3.23
N VAL A 128 9.68 -8.56 4.37
CA VAL A 128 8.96 -9.51 5.21
C VAL A 128 7.57 -9.80 4.68
N GLU A 129 7.25 -11.08 4.51
CA GLU A 129 5.92 -11.55 4.12
C GLU A 129 5.13 -12.05 5.33
N ARG A 130 5.81 -12.77 6.22
CA ARG A 130 5.20 -13.42 7.39
C ARG A 130 6.19 -13.43 8.54
N ILE A 131 5.69 -13.20 9.75
CA ILE A 131 6.48 -13.30 10.98
C ILE A 131 5.74 -14.25 11.92
N VAL A 132 6.44 -15.23 12.44
CA VAL A 132 6.01 -16.08 13.53
C VAL A 132 6.85 -15.69 14.73
N ASN A 133 6.23 -15.08 15.73
CA ASN A 133 6.87 -14.84 17.00
C ASN A 133 6.83 -16.16 17.79
N ILE A 134 7.98 -16.80 17.90
CA ILE A 134 8.13 -18.10 18.56
C ILE A 134 8.01 -17.93 20.07
N THR A 135 8.46 -16.79 20.62
CA THR A 135 8.32 -16.46 22.05
C THR A 135 6.85 -16.38 22.45
N THR A 136 6.03 -15.66 21.68
CA THR A 136 4.61 -15.41 22.04
C THR A 136 3.62 -16.34 21.34
N GLY A 137 4.09 -17.18 20.40
CA GLY A 137 3.24 -18.01 19.54
C GLY A 137 2.42 -17.22 18.51
N GLN A 138 2.60 -15.89 18.42
CA GLN A 138 1.78 -15.05 17.55
C GLN A 138 2.20 -15.14 16.09
N LEU A 139 1.21 -15.25 15.22
CA LEU A 139 1.38 -15.13 13.78
C LEU A 139 1.05 -13.71 13.32
N LEU A 140 2.04 -13.03 12.76
CA LEU A 140 1.91 -11.67 12.25
C LEU A 140 2.09 -11.67 10.72
N ARG A 141 1.16 -11.01 10.03
CA ARG A 141 1.19 -10.81 8.58
C ARG A 141 1.11 -9.32 8.30
N PRO A 142 2.23 -8.66 7.95
CA PRO A 142 2.21 -7.26 7.57
C PRO A 142 1.23 -7.02 6.43
N ARG A 143 0.33 -6.05 6.59
CA ARG A 143 -0.65 -5.69 5.56
C ARG A 143 -0.20 -4.44 4.84
N ILE A 144 0.07 -4.60 3.54
CA ILE A 144 0.44 -3.50 2.66
C ILE A 144 -0.85 -2.86 2.17
N PRO A 145 -0.99 -1.52 2.28
CA PRO A 145 -2.13 -0.84 1.69
C PRO A 145 -2.12 -1.07 0.18
N THR A 146 -3.25 -1.46 -0.38
CA THR A 146 -3.39 -1.61 -1.83
C THR A 146 -3.67 -0.26 -2.47
N LEU A 147 -3.40 -0.14 -3.78
CA LEU A 147 -3.80 1.02 -4.58
C LEU A 147 -5.29 1.35 -4.38
N TRP A 148 -6.14 0.34 -4.31
CA TRP A 148 -7.58 0.45 -4.10
C TRP A 148 -7.92 1.03 -2.73
N SER A 149 -7.24 0.57 -1.68
CA SER A 149 -7.36 1.12 -0.33
C SER A 149 -6.95 2.60 -0.28
N HIS A 150 -5.98 3.00 -1.10
CA HIS A 150 -5.53 4.39 -1.18
C HIS A 150 -6.47 5.29 -2.00
N ILE A 151 -6.96 4.81 -3.14
CA ILE A 151 -7.93 5.53 -3.99
C ILE A 151 -9.25 5.74 -3.24
N GLY A 152 -9.63 4.77 -2.41
CA GLY A 152 -10.82 4.80 -1.57
C GLY A 152 -12.09 4.38 -2.32
N PRO A 153 -13.06 3.78 -1.61
CA PRO A 153 -14.25 3.19 -2.23
C PRO A 153 -15.11 4.22 -2.98
N ALA A 154 -15.14 5.46 -2.51
CA ALA A 154 -15.92 6.53 -3.12
C ALA A 154 -15.44 6.88 -4.54
N LEU A 155 -14.12 6.96 -4.76
CA LEU A 155 -13.57 7.34 -6.07
C LEU A 155 -13.72 6.19 -7.08
N LEU A 156 -13.60 4.94 -6.60
CA LEU A 156 -13.90 3.76 -7.42
C LEU A 156 -15.35 3.76 -7.87
N LEU A 157 -16.29 3.99 -6.95
CA LEU A 157 -17.71 4.05 -7.28
C LEU A 157 -18.00 5.16 -8.31
N GLN A 158 -17.37 6.33 -8.16
CA GLN A 158 -17.47 7.41 -9.16
C GLN A 158 -16.91 7.01 -10.52
N ALA A 159 -15.77 6.32 -10.57
CA ALA A 159 -15.18 5.84 -11.81
C ALA A 159 -16.06 4.78 -12.49
N THR A 160 -16.63 3.84 -11.73
CA THR A 160 -17.54 2.82 -12.25
C THR A 160 -18.77 3.48 -12.86
N LEU A 161 -19.43 4.39 -12.13
CA LEU A 161 -20.59 5.13 -12.65
C LEU A 161 -20.26 5.92 -13.92
N GLY A 162 -19.11 6.61 -13.93
CA GLY A 162 -18.65 7.35 -15.12
C GLY A 162 -18.45 6.44 -16.33
N LEU A 163 -17.87 5.25 -16.14
CA LEU A 163 -17.65 4.28 -17.20
C LEU A 163 -18.97 3.70 -17.73
N THR A 164 -19.90 3.32 -16.84
CA THR A 164 -21.20 2.77 -17.24
C THR A 164 -21.99 3.78 -18.08
N LEU A 165 -21.94 5.05 -17.71
CA LEU A 165 -22.61 6.13 -18.43
C LEU A 165 -21.98 6.38 -19.81
N LEU A 166 -20.65 6.42 -19.90
CA LEU A 166 -19.95 6.54 -21.18
C LEU A 166 -20.30 5.37 -22.11
N GLY A 167 -20.35 4.15 -21.58
CA GLY A 167 -20.77 2.96 -22.32
C GLY A 167 -22.21 3.08 -22.84
N ALA A 168 -23.14 3.56 -22.00
CA ALA A 168 -24.53 3.76 -22.40
C ALA A 168 -24.68 4.81 -23.50
N VAL A 169 -23.99 5.95 -23.39
CA VAL A 169 -24.00 7.00 -24.42
C VAL A 169 -23.40 6.50 -25.72
N PHE A 170 -22.27 5.79 -25.65
CA PHE A 170 -21.62 5.23 -26.84
C PHE A 170 -22.52 4.21 -27.53
N ALA A 171 -23.14 3.30 -26.79
CA ALA A 171 -24.07 2.31 -27.33
C ALA A 171 -25.30 2.96 -27.98
N ALA A 172 -25.87 3.98 -27.35
CA ALA A 172 -26.97 4.75 -27.92
C ALA A 172 -26.57 5.47 -29.21
N TRP A 173 -25.35 6.05 -29.26
CA TRP A 173 -24.83 6.71 -30.46
C TRP A 173 -24.60 5.73 -31.61
N THR A 174 -24.07 4.54 -31.33
CA THR A 174 -23.90 3.51 -32.37
C THR A 174 -25.22 2.92 -32.84
N ALA A 175 -26.24 2.87 -31.98
CA ALA A 175 -27.57 2.40 -32.35
C ALA A 175 -28.39 3.44 -33.14
N ALA A 176 -28.05 4.73 -33.00
CA ALA A 176 -28.71 5.84 -33.68
C ALA A 176 -28.10 6.18 -35.06
N ARG A 177 -27.07 5.44 -35.49
CA ARG A 177 -26.33 5.64 -36.74
C ARG A 177 -26.61 4.49 -37.70
#